data_AF-V9D1Q7-F1
#
_entry.id   AF-V9D1Q7-F1
#
_cell.length_a   1.000
_cell.length_b   1.000
_cell.length_c   1.000
_cell.angle_alpha   90.00
_cell.angle_beta   90.00
_cell.angle_gamma   90.00
#
_symmetry.space_group_name_H-M   'P 1'
#
loop_
_entity.id
_entity.type
_entity.pdbx_description
1 polymer ?
#
loop_
_entity_poly.entity_id
_entity_poly.type
_entity_poly.pdbx_seq_one_letter_code
_entity_poly.pdbx_strand_id
1 'polypeptide(L)'
;MSSHGIPRAATREERTAEARQKELKEIAQYQQLVEEVNDKVAAKEYTAELLQKTAELLKKNPEYYTVWNHRRRIYVNEFEDLARQTSAEEIDEDTRISQVLDIIQLDLQFLFPLLLKFPKCYWIWNHRLWLLEQATILVPAIKARKLWEEELGLVGKMLNRDSRNFHGWGYRRTVVQNLESPALQGQSMARPEFDYTKKMIGTNLSNFSAWHNRTKLILRILDEESASDQERQNMLDEELELIHKALFDPYDQSLWFYHQNLMCTFDPDQAAKSMAPNLSKEARLEYIAAEREYIEEVLEDAQDCKWPYQALIECTLLEGKVNSCLKEEDGVKVKEWLQTLKTLDPLRKGRWNDMEQQLASNWRDIW
;
A
#
# COMPACT_ATOMS: atom_id res chain seq x y z
N MET A 1 6.56 -0.27 -22.46
CA MET A 1 5.91 -0.77 -21.24
C MET A 1 6.40 -2.18 -20.99
N SER A 2 7.21 -2.37 -19.97
CA SER A 2 7.80 -3.64 -19.58
C SER A 2 6.68 -4.60 -19.15
N SER A 3 6.43 -5.64 -19.93
CA SER A 3 5.49 -6.70 -19.58
C SER A 3 6.01 -7.48 -18.37
N HIS A 4 5.24 -7.50 -17.27
CA HIS A 4 5.47 -8.40 -16.16
C HIS A 4 5.05 -9.83 -16.55
N GLY A 5 5.86 -10.82 -16.16
CA GLY A 5 5.55 -12.23 -16.42
C GLY A 5 6.21 -12.83 -17.66
N ILE A 6 7.22 -12.18 -18.26
CA ILE A 6 8.07 -12.83 -19.27
C ILE A 6 8.72 -14.05 -18.59
N PRO A 7 8.41 -15.28 -19.01
CA PRO A 7 9.06 -16.47 -18.48
C PRO A 7 10.56 -16.30 -18.69
N ARG A 8 11.37 -16.51 -17.64
CA ARG A 8 12.83 -16.56 -17.78
C ARG A 8 13.15 -17.69 -18.73
N ALA A 9 13.39 -17.34 -19.99
CA ALA A 9 13.84 -18.22 -21.06
C ALA A 9 13.22 -19.63 -20.98
N ALA A 10 11.99 -19.81 -21.47
CA ALA A 10 11.86 -20.91 -22.40
C ALA A 10 12.87 -20.55 -23.50
N THR A 11 13.85 -21.42 -23.72
CA THR A 11 14.65 -21.46 -24.93
C THR A 11 13.81 -20.91 -26.09
N ARG A 12 14.41 -20.03 -26.88
CA ARG A 12 13.84 -19.54 -28.14
C ARG A 12 13.74 -20.74 -29.10
N GLU A 13 12.95 -21.75 -28.74
CA GLU A 13 12.40 -22.72 -29.66
C GLU A 13 11.69 -21.87 -30.69
N GLU A 14 12.10 -21.99 -31.95
CA GLU A 14 11.37 -21.39 -33.04
C GLU A 14 9.92 -21.85 -32.91
N ARG A 15 9.03 -20.90 -32.61
CA ARG A 15 7.60 -21.15 -32.55
C ARG A 15 7.22 -21.92 -33.81
N THR A 16 6.66 -23.12 -33.66
CA THR A 16 6.27 -23.94 -34.80
C THR A 16 5.36 -23.13 -35.73
N ALA A 17 5.41 -23.41 -37.04
CA ALA A 17 4.56 -22.73 -38.01
C ALA A 17 3.06 -22.80 -37.61
N GLU A 18 2.64 -23.93 -37.03
CA GLU A 18 1.30 -24.14 -36.47
C GLU A 18 0.99 -23.21 -35.29
N ALA A 19 1.91 -23.07 -34.32
CA ALA A 19 1.73 -22.17 -33.18
C ALA A 19 1.62 -20.70 -33.65
N ARG A 20 2.43 -20.30 -34.63
CA ARG A 20 2.36 -18.97 -35.24
C ARG A 20 1.03 -18.75 -35.97
N GLN A 21 0.55 -19.74 -36.73
CA GLN A 21 -0.72 -19.65 -37.44
C GLN A 21 -1.90 -19.55 -36.47
N LYS A 22 -1.86 -20.29 -35.36
CA LYS A 22 -2.85 -20.20 -34.29
C LYS A 22 -2.88 -18.81 -33.66
N GLU A 23 -1.71 -18.26 -33.32
CA GLU A 23 -1.59 -16.90 -32.76
C GLU A 23 -2.11 -15.82 -33.72
N LEU A 24 -1.79 -15.92 -35.02
CA LEU A 24 -2.31 -15.00 -36.04
C LEU A 24 -3.85 -15.05 -36.13
N LYS A 25 -4.44 -16.24 -36.01
CA LYS A 25 -5.90 -16.40 -35.98
C LYS A 25 -6.50 -15.76 -34.72
N GLU A 26 -5.88 -15.94 -33.56
CA GLU A 26 -6.32 -15.32 -32.31
C GLU A 26 -6.21 -13.79 -32.35
N ILE A 27 -5.16 -13.25 -32.96
CA ILE A 27 -4.97 -11.80 -33.18
C ILE A 27 -6.06 -11.26 -34.09
N ALA A 28 -6.33 -11.90 -35.22
CA ALA A 28 -7.36 -11.47 -36.16
C ALA A 28 -8.76 -11.46 -35.50
N GLN A 29 -9.09 -12.51 -34.75
CA GLN A 29 -10.34 -12.57 -33.98
C GLN A 29 -10.43 -11.47 -32.91
N TYR A 30 -9.32 -11.17 -32.23
CA TYR A 30 -9.28 -10.07 -31.26
C TYR A 30 -9.47 -8.72 -31.93
N GLN A 31 -8.80 -8.45 -33.05
CA GLN A 31 -8.94 -7.20 -33.80
C GLN A 31 -10.37 -6.99 -34.31
N GLN A 32 -10.97 -8.03 -34.88
CA GLN A 32 -12.36 -7.98 -35.33
C GLN A 32 -13.33 -7.65 -34.18
N LEU A 33 -13.13 -8.25 -33.00
CA LEU A 33 -13.96 -7.96 -31.82
C LEU A 33 -13.74 -6.51 -31.32
N VAL A 34 -12.52 -5.99 -31.37
CA VAL A 34 -12.21 -4.60 -31.02
C VAL A 34 -12.92 -3.63 -31.98
N GLU A 35 -12.83 -3.88 -33.29
CA GLU A 35 -13.51 -3.10 -34.33
C GLU A 35 -15.02 -3.09 -34.10
N GLU A 36 -15.63 -4.26 -33.93
CA GLU A 36 -17.07 -4.38 -33.68
C GLU A 36 -17.52 -3.60 -32.44
N VAL A 37 -16.78 -3.71 -31.32
CA VAL A 37 -17.09 -2.95 -30.10
C VAL A 37 -16.98 -1.45 -30.34
N ASN A 38 -15.93 -1.00 -31.03
CA ASN A 38 -15.73 0.42 -31.31
C ASN A 38 -16.83 0.99 -32.21
N ASP A 39 -17.22 0.24 -33.25
CA ASP A 39 -18.28 0.64 -34.19
C ASP A 39 -19.63 0.78 -33.48
N LYS A 40 -20.02 -0.23 -32.67
CA LYS A 40 -21.27 -0.18 -31.89
C LYS A 40 -21.26 0.97 -30.86
N VAL A 41 -20.11 1.24 -30.21
CA VAL A 41 -19.98 2.38 -29.30
C VAL A 41 -20.09 3.72 -30.05
N ALA A 42 -19.48 3.83 -31.23
CA ALA A 42 -19.55 5.03 -32.06
C ALA A 42 -21.00 5.31 -32.51
N ALA A 43 -21.75 4.25 -32.82
CA ALA A 43 -23.18 4.30 -33.12
C ALA A 43 -24.08 4.53 -31.89
N LYS A 44 -23.51 4.54 -30.67
CA LYS A 44 -24.22 4.63 -29.38
C LYS A 44 -25.24 3.49 -29.16
N GLU A 45 -24.95 2.31 -29.70
CA GLU A 45 -25.77 1.11 -29.54
C GLU A 45 -25.48 0.41 -28.20
N TYR A 46 -25.81 1.09 -27.09
CA TYR A 46 -25.59 0.59 -25.74
C TYR A 46 -26.60 -0.50 -25.38
N THR A 47 -26.22 -1.74 -25.69
CA THR A 47 -27.05 -2.94 -25.49
C THR A 47 -26.36 -3.95 -24.58
N ALA A 48 -27.13 -4.89 -24.03
CA ALA A 48 -26.59 -6.02 -23.28
C ALA A 48 -25.59 -6.87 -24.11
N GLU A 49 -25.81 -6.96 -25.42
CA GLU A 49 -24.87 -7.65 -26.33
C GLU A 49 -23.52 -6.93 -26.40
N LEU A 50 -23.53 -5.59 -26.53
CA LEU A 50 -22.31 -4.79 -26.52
C LEU A 50 -21.59 -4.92 -25.17
N LEU A 51 -22.33 -4.92 -24.06
CA LEU A 51 -21.77 -5.13 -22.72
C LEU A 51 -21.05 -6.48 -22.63
N GLN A 52 -21.64 -7.54 -23.17
CA GLN A 52 -21.01 -8.86 -23.21
C GLN A 52 -19.72 -8.87 -24.06
N LYS A 53 -19.71 -8.19 -25.22
CA LYS A 53 -18.51 -8.06 -26.05
C LYS A 53 -17.38 -7.31 -25.35
N THR A 54 -17.69 -6.27 -24.56
CA THR A 54 -16.68 -5.62 -23.72
C THR A 54 -16.12 -6.61 -22.68
N ALA A 55 -16.95 -7.45 -22.07
CA ALA A 55 -16.49 -8.47 -21.13
C ALA A 55 -15.56 -9.51 -21.78
N GLU A 56 -15.84 -9.92 -23.03
CA GLU A 56 -14.98 -10.82 -23.80
C GLU A 56 -13.59 -10.23 -24.07
N LEU A 57 -13.54 -8.95 -24.46
CA LEU A 57 -12.27 -8.22 -24.64
C LEU A 57 -11.48 -8.15 -23.33
N LEU A 58 -12.13 -7.81 -22.22
CA LEU A 58 -11.49 -7.64 -20.91
C LEU A 58 -11.01 -8.98 -20.31
N LYS A 59 -11.71 -10.08 -20.57
CA LYS A 59 -11.24 -11.44 -20.22
C LYS A 59 -9.94 -11.82 -20.94
N LYS A 60 -9.73 -11.30 -22.16
CA LYS A 60 -8.51 -11.52 -22.96
C LYS A 60 -7.41 -10.53 -22.57
N ASN A 61 -7.73 -9.25 -22.45
CA ASN A 61 -6.78 -8.18 -22.16
C ASN A 61 -7.42 -7.09 -21.27
N PRO A 62 -7.31 -7.21 -19.93
CA PRO A 62 -7.83 -6.19 -19.03
C PRO A 62 -6.97 -4.91 -19.01
N GLU A 63 -5.79 -4.89 -19.63
CA GLU A 63 -4.97 -3.66 -19.71
C GLU A 63 -5.46 -2.70 -20.80
N TYR A 64 -6.41 -3.10 -21.64
CA TYR A 64 -6.97 -2.23 -22.67
C TYR A 64 -7.97 -1.23 -22.07
N TYR A 65 -7.44 -0.12 -21.57
CA TYR A 65 -8.18 0.90 -20.82
C TYR A 65 -9.41 1.47 -21.54
N THR A 66 -9.38 1.59 -22.86
CA THR A 66 -10.50 2.12 -23.65
C THR A 66 -11.76 1.27 -23.50
N VAL A 67 -11.63 -0.06 -23.40
CA VAL A 67 -12.76 -0.96 -23.26
C VAL A 67 -13.47 -0.77 -21.90
N TRP A 68 -12.72 -0.46 -20.84
CA TRP A 68 -13.32 -0.08 -19.56
C TRP A 68 -14.15 1.21 -19.66
N ASN A 69 -13.68 2.19 -20.43
CA ASN A 69 -14.45 3.41 -20.70
C ASN A 69 -15.73 3.13 -21.49
N HIS A 70 -15.67 2.22 -22.47
CA HIS A 70 -16.86 1.78 -23.20
C HIS A 70 -17.86 1.09 -22.27
N ARG A 71 -17.38 0.18 -21.42
CA ARG A 71 -18.21 -0.49 -20.40
C ARG A 71 -18.89 0.52 -19.47
N ARG A 72 -18.18 1.55 -19.01
CA ARG A 72 -18.75 2.64 -18.21
C ARG A 72 -19.82 3.44 -18.95
N ARG A 73 -19.62 3.75 -20.24
CA ARG A 73 -20.62 4.48 -21.05
C ARG A 73 -21.94 3.71 -21.18
N ILE A 74 -21.86 2.38 -21.32
CA ILE A 74 -23.04 1.51 -21.37
C ILE A 74 -23.81 1.63 -20.05
N TYR A 75 -23.13 1.45 -18.91
CA TYR A 75 -23.77 1.56 -17.60
C TYR A 75 -24.31 2.95 -17.28
N VAL A 76 -23.61 4.02 -17.65
CA VAL A 76 -24.13 5.39 -17.51
C VAL A 76 -25.44 5.55 -18.28
N ASN A 77 -25.51 5.06 -19.51
CA ASN A 77 -26.76 5.08 -20.28
C ASN A 77 -27.87 4.26 -19.60
N GLU A 78 -27.56 3.05 -19.11
CA GLU A 78 -28.52 2.22 -18.38
C GLU A 78 -29.04 2.92 -17.12
N PHE A 79 -28.17 3.56 -16.32
CA PHE A 79 -28.58 4.31 -15.14
C PHE A 79 -29.44 5.55 -15.48
N GLU A 80 -29.12 6.25 -16.57
CA GLU A 80 -29.93 7.36 -17.08
C GLU A 80 -31.31 6.89 -17.57
N ASP A 81 -31.37 5.73 -18.23
CA ASP A 81 -32.62 5.11 -18.66
C ASP A 81 -33.50 4.74 -17.47
N LEU A 82 -32.93 4.15 -16.42
CA LEU A 82 -33.66 3.87 -15.18
C LEU A 82 -34.19 5.15 -14.52
N ALA A 83 -33.39 6.21 -14.47
CA ALA A 83 -33.83 7.51 -13.95
C ALA A 83 -34.97 8.14 -14.79
N ARG A 84 -34.93 7.99 -16.13
CA ARG A 84 -36.01 8.41 -17.03
C ARG A 84 -37.29 7.63 -16.77
N GLN A 85 -37.22 6.30 -16.67
CA GLN A 85 -38.38 5.44 -16.41
C GLN A 85 -39.03 5.77 -15.06
N THR A 86 -38.23 6.03 -14.03
CA THR A 86 -38.76 6.47 -12.72
C THR A 86 -39.41 7.85 -12.79
N SER A 87 -38.82 8.80 -13.53
CA SER A 87 -39.40 10.13 -13.72
C SER A 87 -40.71 10.11 -14.53
N ALA A 88 -40.86 9.10 -15.40
CA ALA A 88 -42.07 8.85 -16.18
C ALA A 88 -43.11 7.99 -15.44
N GLU A 89 -42.86 7.64 -14.17
CA GLU A 89 -43.71 6.77 -13.35
C GLU A 89 -43.93 5.35 -13.92
N GLU A 90 -43.04 4.88 -14.81
CA GLU A 90 -43.08 3.52 -15.37
C GLU A 90 -42.58 2.47 -14.37
N ILE A 91 -41.63 2.87 -13.51
CA ILE A 91 -41.11 2.08 -12.39
C ILE A 91 -41.06 2.95 -11.12
N ASP A 92 -41.27 2.34 -9.96
CA ASP A 92 -41.10 3.03 -8.68
C ASP A 92 -39.60 3.17 -8.29
N GLU A 93 -39.34 4.02 -7.31
CA GLU A 93 -37.99 4.32 -6.81
C GLU A 93 -37.29 3.10 -6.19
N ASP A 94 -38.04 2.21 -5.52
CA ASP A 94 -37.49 0.99 -4.93
C ASP A 94 -37.03 0.01 -6.01
N THR A 95 -37.81 -0.12 -7.09
CA THR A 95 -37.48 -0.89 -8.29
C THR A 95 -36.23 -0.32 -8.97
N ARG A 96 -36.15 1.02 -9.12
CA ARG A 96 -34.96 1.70 -9.66
C ARG A 96 -33.71 1.36 -8.85
N ILE A 97 -33.79 1.53 -7.52
CA ILE A 97 -32.67 1.24 -6.61
C ILE A 97 -32.25 -0.23 -6.69
N SER A 98 -33.21 -1.15 -6.74
CA SER A 98 -32.92 -2.59 -6.87
C SER A 98 -32.16 -2.90 -8.16
N GLN A 99 -32.60 -2.35 -9.29
CA GLN A 99 -31.95 -2.61 -10.58
C GLN A 99 -30.55 -1.99 -10.65
N VAL A 100 -30.34 -0.79 -10.11
CA VAL A 100 -29.00 -0.19 -9.99
C VAL A 100 -28.06 -1.08 -9.15
N LEU A 101 -28.56 -1.61 -8.03
CA LEU A 101 -27.79 -2.52 -7.19
C LEU A 101 -27.44 -3.82 -7.92
N ASP A 102 -28.39 -4.42 -8.64
CA ASP A 102 -28.17 -5.64 -9.41
C ASP A 102 -27.09 -5.43 -10.48
N ILE A 103 -27.16 -4.33 -11.22
CA ILE A 103 -26.15 -3.96 -12.22
C ILE A 103 -24.75 -3.88 -11.58
N ILE A 104 -24.64 -3.13 -10.48
CA ILE A 104 -23.35 -2.92 -9.80
C ILE A 104 -22.82 -4.22 -9.23
N GLN A 105 -23.66 -5.02 -8.54
CA GLN A 105 -23.25 -6.28 -7.93
C GLN A 105 -22.83 -7.31 -8.98
N LEU A 106 -23.58 -7.45 -10.06
CA LEU A 106 -23.23 -8.36 -11.16
C LEU A 106 -21.90 -7.97 -11.80
N ASP A 107 -21.64 -6.67 -12.00
CA ASP A 107 -20.36 -6.24 -12.56
C ASP A 107 -19.21 -6.44 -11.57
N LEU A 108 -19.41 -6.12 -10.28
CA LEU A 108 -18.43 -6.44 -9.23
C LEU A 108 -18.09 -7.94 -9.17
N GLN A 109 -19.07 -8.82 -9.39
CA GLN A 109 -18.85 -10.27 -9.48
C GLN A 109 -18.07 -10.66 -10.74
N PHE A 110 -18.35 -10.01 -11.88
CA PHE A 110 -17.57 -10.19 -13.11
C PHE A 110 -16.09 -9.80 -12.94
N LEU A 111 -15.80 -8.74 -12.18
CA LEU A 111 -14.41 -8.30 -11.93
C LEU A 111 -13.61 -9.26 -11.06
N PHE A 112 -14.26 -10.03 -10.17
CA PHE A 112 -13.57 -10.89 -9.22
C PHE A 112 -12.59 -11.90 -9.87
N PRO A 113 -12.99 -12.74 -10.85
CA PRO A 113 -12.06 -13.65 -11.51
C PRO A 113 -10.98 -12.92 -12.31
N LEU A 114 -11.27 -11.73 -12.87
CA LEU A 114 -10.25 -10.92 -13.53
C LEU A 114 -9.20 -10.43 -12.54
N LEU A 115 -9.63 -9.96 -11.37
CA LEU A 115 -8.75 -9.47 -10.32
C LEU A 115 -7.86 -10.57 -9.76
N LEU A 116 -8.39 -11.79 -9.60
CA LEU A 116 -7.58 -12.95 -9.21
C LEU A 116 -6.51 -13.31 -10.25
N LYS A 117 -6.79 -13.14 -11.53
CA LYS A 117 -5.86 -13.45 -12.61
C LYS A 117 -4.85 -12.33 -12.87
N PHE A 118 -5.29 -11.07 -12.71
CA PHE A 118 -4.51 -9.87 -13.01
C PHE A 118 -4.53 -8.89 -11.82
N PRO A 119 -3.98 -9.28 -10.65
CA PRO A 119 -4.10 -8.52 -9.40
C PRO A 119 -3.37 -7.18 -9.40
N LYS A 120 -2.57 -6.90 -10.44
CA LYS A 120 -1.80 -5.67 -10.62
C LYS A 120 -2.29 -4.83 -11.81
N CYS A 121 -3.41 -5.20 -12.44
CA CYS A 121 -4.00 -4.39 -13.50
C CYS A 121 -4.70 -3.17 -12.88
N TYR A 122 -4.23 -1.96 -13.23
CA TYR A 122 -4.76 -0.71 -12.69
C TYR A 122 -6.26 -0.54 -12.97
N TRP A 123 -6.68 -0.92 -14.17
CA TRP A 123 -8.04 -0.67 -14.65
C TRP A 123 -9.10 -1.51 -13.96
N ILE A 124 -8.76 -2.71 -13.49
CA ILE A 124 -9.69 -3.53 -12.70
C ILE A 124 -10.00 -2.82 -11.36
N TRP A 125 -8.97 -2.40 -10.63
CA TRP A 125 -9.14 -1.67 -9.37
C TRP A 125 -9.86 -0.33 -9.59
N ASN A 126 -9.50 0.40 -10.65
CA ASN A 126 -10.14 1.68 -10.98
C ASN A 126 -11.63 1.52 -11.35
N HIS A 127 -11.97 0.55 -12.19
CA HIS A 127 -13.38 0.31 -12.57
C HIS A 127 -14.20 -0.16 -11.37
N ARG A 128 -13.60 -0.94 -10.47
CA ARG A 128 -14.24 -1.36 -9.23
C ARG A 128 -14.58 -0.16 -8.31
N LEU A 129 -13.65 0.78 -8.12
CA LEU A 129 -13.93 2.02 -7.40
C LEU A 129 -15.03 2.84 -8.08
N TRP A 130 -15.00 2.97 -9.39
CA TRP A 130 -16.02 3.70 -10.14
C TRP A 130 -17.43 3.13 -9.90
N LEU A 131 -17.60 1.81 -9.90
CA LEU A 131 -18.89 1.17 -9.58
C LEU A 131 -19.38 1.52 -8.17
N LEU A 132 -18.49 1.52 -7.19
CA LEU A 132 -18.83 1.84 -5.80
C LEU A 132 -19.16 3.33 -5.63
N GLU A 133 -18.47 4.22 -6.35
CA GLU A 133 -18.80 5.64 -6.44
C GLU A 133 -20.19 5.85 -7.05
N GLN A 134 -20.54 5.10 -8.11
CA GLN A 134 -21.90 5.15 -8.66
C GLN A 134 -22.94 4.67 -7.64
N ALA A 135 -22.64 3.64 -6.84
CA ALA A 135 -23.54 3.22 -5.76
C ALA A 135 -23.75 4.35 -4.74
N THR A 136 -22.69 5.03 -4.31
CA THR A 136 -22.80 6.17 -3.38
C THR A 136 -23.67 7.29 -3.92
N ILE A 137 -23.68 7.52 -5.24
CA ILE A 137 -24.47 8.58 -5.89
C ILE A 137 -25.92 8.16 -6.10
N LEU A 138 -26.15 6.91 -6.54
CA LEU A 138 -27.42 6.50 -7.13
C LEU A 138 -28.37 5.77 -6.18
N VAL A 139 -27.86 5.28 -5.04
CA VAL A 139 -28.67 4.52 -4.06
C VAL A 139 -28.52 5.08 -2.64
N PRO A 140 -29.47 4.79 -1.72
CA PRO A 140 -29.37 5.25 -0.34
C PRO A 140 -28.06 4.85 0.36
N ALA A 141 -27.52 5.74 1.18
CA ALA A 141 -26.22 5.58 1.86
C ALA A 141 -26.06 4.22 2.57
N ILE A 142 -27.11 3.72 3.23
CA ILE A 142 -27.08 2.42 3.94
C ILE A 142 -26.83 1.26 2.96
N LYS A 143 -27.46 1.28 1.78
CA LYS A 143 -27.30 0.24 0.75
C LYS A 143 -25.93 0.36 0.07
N ALA A 144 -25.49 1.58 -0.25
CA ALA A 144 -24.16 1.82 -0.82
C ALA A 144 -23.04 1.39 0.15
N ARG A 145 -23.16 1.75 1.43
CA ARG A 145 -22.19 1.41 2.48
C ARG A 145 -21.93 -0.08 2.57
N LYS A 146 -22.97 -0.91 2.48
CA LYS A 146 -22.83 -2.38 2.51
C LYS A 146 -21.91 -2.89 1.40
N LEU A 147 -22.00 -2.34 0.19
CA LEU A 147 -21.09 -2.70 -0.91
C LEU A 147 -19.64 -2.35 -0.56
N TRP A 148 -19.38 -1.15 -0.05
CA TRP A 148 -18.05 -0.74 0.38
C TRP A 148 -17.50 -1.61 1.54
N GLU A 149 -18.34 -2.06 2.47
CA GLU A 149 -17.92 -2.95 3.57
C GLU A 149 -17.51 -4.34 3.05
N GLU A 150 -18.23 -4.88 2.06
CA GLU A 150 -17.88 -6.15 1.40
C GLU A 150 -16.48 -6.09 0.73
N GLU A 151 -16.08 -4.90 0.26
CA GLU A 151 -14.76 -4.67 -0.35
C GLU A 151 -13.59 -4.82 0.63
N LEU A 152 -13.79 -4.56 1.92
CA LEU A 152 -12.78 -4.84 2.94
C LEU A 152 -12.45 -6.34 3.01
N GLY A 153 -13.47 -7.18 2.81
CA GLY A 153 -13.33 -8.63 2.72
C GLY A 153 -12.59 -9.07 1.45
N LEU A 154 -12.93 -8.47 0.30
CA LEU A 154 -12.22 -8.73 -0.95
C LEU A 154 -10.74 -8.36 -0.86
N VAL A 155 -10.44 -7.11 -0.48
CA VAL A 155 -9.07 -6.62 -0.46
C VAL A 155 -8.24 -7.38 0.58
N GLY A 156 -8.84 -7.79 1.70
CA GLY A 156 -8.22 -8.69 2.66
C GLY A 156 -7.81 -10.02 2.04
N LYS A 157 -8.68 -10.65 1.23
CA LYS A 157 -8.33 -11.89 0.49
C LYS A 157 -7.18 -11.66 -0.49
N MET A 158 -7.17 -10.52 -1.19
CA MET A 158 -6.11 -10.19 -2.15
C MET A 158 -4.76 -9.96 -1.46
N LEU A 159 -4.75 -9.27 -0.31
CA LEU A 159 -3.55 -9.01 0.48
C LEU A 159 -3.04 -10.28 1.20
N ASN A 160 -3.90 -11.23 1.54
CA ASN A 160 -3.44 -12.53 2.03
C ASN A 160 -2.69 -13.33 0.95
N ARG A 161 -3.02 -13.13 -0.33
CA ARG A 161 -2.37 -13.80 -1.46
C ARG A 161 -1.07 -13.11 -1.89
N ASP A 162 -1.05 -11.78 -1.89
CA ASP A 162 0.15 -10.97 -2.12
C ASP A 162 0.14 -9.79 -1.14
N SER A 163 0.81 -9.98 0.00
CA SER A 163 0.85 -9.00 1.09
C SER A 163 1.54 -7.69 0.73
N ARG A 164 2.31 -7.68 -0.37
CA ARG A 164 3.03 -6.52 -0.89
C ARG A 164 2.34 -5.91 -2.11
N ASN A 165 1.12 -6.33 -2.43
CA ASN A 165 0.36 -5.74 -3.53
C ASN A 165 -0.04 -4.30 -3.19
N PHE A 166 0.73 -3.34 -3.72
CA PHE A 166 0.49 -1.92 -3.47
C PHE A 166 -0.85 -1.43 -4.01
N HIS A 167 -1.40 -2.05 -5.08
CA HIS A 167 -2.75 -1.73 -5.56
C HIS A 167 -3.79 -2.17 -4.53
N GLY A 168 -3.63 -3.35 -3.93
CA GLY A 168 -4.51 -3.82 -2.86
C GLY A 168 -4.47 -2.88 -1.65
N TRP A 169 -3.29 -2.47 -1.19
CA TRP A 169 -3.16 -1.51 -0.10
C TRP A 169 -3.72 -0.12 -0.45
N GLY A 170 -3.48 0.35 -1.68
CA GLY A 170 -4.06 1.60 -2.18
C GLY A 170 -5.59 1.56 -2.22
N TYR A 171 -6.14 0.49 -2.79
CA TYR A 171 -7.57 0.26 -2.85
C TYR A 171 -8.20 0.19 -1.45
N ARG A 172 -7.59 -0.54 -0.51
CA ARG A 172 -8.06 -0.61 0.88
C ARG A 172 -8.16 0.78 1.51
N ARG A 173 -7.13 1.63 1.35
CA ARG A 173 -7.16 3.01 1.86
C ARG A 173 -8.30 3.83 1.26
N THR A 174 -8.55 3.72 -0.05
CA THR A 174 -9.68 4.41 -0.69
C THR A 174 -11.03 3.89 -0.20
N VAL A 175 -11.17 2.57 0.00
CA VAL A 175 -12.40 1.97 0.58
C VAL A 175 -12.65 2.50 1.99
N VAL A 176 -11.63 2.48 2.85
CA VAL A 176 -11.71 3.02 4.21
C VAL A 176 -12.08 4.50 4.19
N GLN A 177 -11.41 5.31 3.38
CA GLN A 177 -11.70 6.75 3.27
C GLN A 177 -13.16 7.02 2.87
N ASN A 178 -13.73 6.21 1.97
CA ASN A 178 -15.14 6.34 1.59
C ASN A 178 -16.07 5.89 2.71
N LEU A 179 -15.76 4.78 3.40
CA LEU A 179 -16.53 4.27 4.54
C LEU A 179 -16.55 5.22 5.75
N GLU A 180 -15.54 6.06 5.88
CA GLU A 180 -15.45 7.13 6.88
C GLU A 180 -16.20 8.41 6.46
N SER A 181 -16.55 8.55 5.18
CA SER A 181 -17.12 9.78 4.65
C SER A 181 -18.55 10.03 5.14
N PRO A 182 -18.98 11.31 5.24
CA PRO A 182 -20.36 11.66 5.55
C PRO A 182 -21.37 11.10 4.53
N ALA A 183 -20.96 10.92 3.27
CA ALA A 183 -21.80 10.36 2.21
C ALA A 183 -22.24 8.92 2.51
N LEU A 184 -21.42 8.16 3.24
CA LEU A 184 -21.73 6.81 3.70
C LEU A 184 -22.06 6.76 5.20
N GLN A 185 -22.39 7.91 5.80
CA GLN A 185 -22.70 8.05 7.23
C GLN A 185 -21.63 7.40 8.11
N GLY A 186 -20.37 7.62 7.71
CA GLY A 186 -19.20 6.99 8.28
C GLY A 186 -18.72 7.59 9.59
N GLN A 187 -17.87 6.81 10.25
CA GLN A 187 -17.07 7.22 11.41
C GLN A 187 -15.65 6.71 11.20
N SER A 188 -14.70 7.23 11.97
CA SER A 188 -13.30 6.82 11.89
C SER A 188 -13.15 5.30 12.02
N MET A 189 -12.31 4.75 11.15
CA MET A 189 -11.89 3.35 11.11
C MET A 189 -10.41 3.20 11.49
N ALA A 190 -9.78 4.25 12.07
CA ALA A 190 -8.37 4.24 12.39
C ALA A 190 -7.97 3.05 13.30
N ARG A 191 -8.72 2.78 14.37
CA ARG A 191 -8.51 1.63 15.27
C ARG A 191 -8.73 0.27 14.56
N PRO A 192 -9.85 0.01 13.87
CA PRO A 192 -10.02 -1.21 13.07
C PRO A 192 -8.90 -1.45 12.04
N GLU A 193 -8.41 -0.39 11.38
CA GLU A 193 -7.31 -0.51 10.44
C GLU A 193 -5.97 -0.77 11.14
N PHE A 194 -5.76 -0.20 12.33
CA PHE A 194 -4.58 -0.48 13.14
C PHE A 194 -4.56 -1.95 13.58
N ASP A 195 -5.70 -2.51 14.01
CA ASP A 195 -5.83 -3.94 14.30
C ASP A 195 -5.60 -4.80 13.06
N TYR A 196 -6.04 -4.34 11.89
CA TYR A 196 -5.74 -5.01 10.63
C TYR A 196 -4.23 -5.03 10.35
N THR A 197 -3.48 -3.94 10.59
CA THR A 197 -2.02 -3.97 10.45
C THR A 197 -1.36 -4.96 11.40
N LYS A 198 -1.82 -5.04 12.66
CA LYS A 198 -1.34 -6.01 13.65
C LYS A 198 -1.54 -7.45 13.18
N LYS A 199 -2.72 -7.77 12.63
CA LYS A 199 -3.02 -9.07 12.03
C LYS A 199 -2.09 -9.38 10.84
N MET A 200 -1.87 -8.41 9.95
CA MET A 200 -1.05 -8.59 8.76
C MET A 200 0.43 -8.79 9.10
N ILE A 201 0.95 -8.04 10.09
CA ILE A 201 2.30 -8.20 10.63
C ILE A 201 2.45 -9.58 11.29
N GLY A 202 1.49 -9.98 12.13
CA GLY A 202 1.52 -11.30 12.78
C GLY A 202 1.45 -12.48 11.81
N THR A 203 0.93 -12.26 10.59
CA THR A 203 0.92 -13.29 9.52
C THR A 203 2.24 -13.32 8.74
N ASN A 204 2.88 -12.16 8.55
CA ASN A 204 4.13 -12.02 7.81
C ASN A 204 4.89 -10.78 8.30
N LEU A 205 5.94 -11.00 9.09
CA LEU A 205 6.77 -9.93 9.65
C LEU A 205 7.49 -9.11 8.58
N SER A 206 7.75 -9.69 7.40
CA SER A 206 8.34 -8.98 6.26
C SER A 206 7.37 -8.13 5.45
N ASN A 207 6.14 -7.94 5.96
CA ASN A 207 5.15 -7.13 5.29
C ASN A 207 5.40 -5.63 5.51
N PHE A 208 6.36 -5.07 4.76
CA PHE A 208 6.67 -3.64 4.77
C PHE A 208 5.44 -2.74 4.58
N SER A 209 4.48 -3.16 3.76
CA SER A 209 3.26 -2.37 3.54
C SER A 209 2.38 -2.28 4.79
N ALA A 210 2.32 -3.32 5.61
CA ALA A 210 1.60 -3.29 6.88
C ALA A 210 2.31 -2.40 7.90
N TRP A 211 3.64 -2.52 8.04
CA TRP A 211 4.46 -1.64 8.89
C TRP A 211 4.31 -0.17 8.50
N HIS A 212 4.42 0.14 7.20
CA HIS A 212 4.23 1.51 6.71
C HIS A 212 2.82 2.04 7.00
N ASN A 213 1.78 1.23 6.79
CA ASN A 213 0.41 1.67 7.09
C ASN A 213 0.21 1.90 8.60
N ARG A 214 0.87 1.08 9.44
CA ARG A 214 0.84 1.18 10.90
C ARG A 214 1.39 2.53 11.38
N THR A 215 2.53 3.00 10.87
CA THR A 215 3.10 4.31 11.27
C THR A 215 2.13 5.46 11.02
N LYS A 216 1.40 5.43 9.90
CA LYS A 216 0.40 6.46 9.55
C LYS A 216 -0.83 6.41 10.44
N LEU A 217 -1.28 5.20 10.79
CA LEU A 217 -2.44 5.00 11.65
C LEU A 217 -2.18 5.41 13.10
N ILE A 218 -0.98 5.15 13.62
CA ILE A 218 -0.60 5.56 14.99
C ILE A 218 -0.75 7.07 15.15
N LEU A 219 -0.14 7.86 14.26
CA LEU A 219 -0.23 9.33 14.33
C LEU A 219 -1.69 9.79 14.28
N ARG A 220 -2.47 9.24 13.35
CA ARG A 220 -3.89 9.56 13.21
C ARG A 220 -4.69 9.24 14.47
N ILE A 221 -4.48 8.06 15.08
CA ILE A 221 -5.16 7.64 16.31
C ILE A 221 -4.84 8.61 17.45
N LEU A 222 -3.55 8.91 17.66
CA LEU A 222 -3.12 9.80 18.75
C LEU A 222 -3.69 11.20 18.59
N ASP A 223 -3.85 11.68 17.36
CA ASP A 223 -4.44 12.98 17.06
C ASP A 223 -5.97 12.98 17.24
N GLU A 224 -6.67 11.97 16.69
CA GLU A 224 -8.13 11.82 16.82
C GLU A 224 -8.58 11.64 18.28
N GLU A 225 -7.79 10.94 19.08
CA GLU A 225 -8.07 10.69 20.51
C GLU A 225 -7.58 11.83 21.41
N SER A 226 -6.94 12.87 20.86
CA SER A 226 -6.34 13.96 21.64
C SER A 226 -5.40 13.43 22.74
N ALA A 227 -4.59 12.43 22.39
CA ALA A 227 -3.74 11.71 23.32
C ALA A 227 -2.76 12.65 24.04
N SER A 228 -2.69 12.50 25.35
CA SER A 228 -1.72 13.15 26.24
C SER A 228 -0.30 12.70 25.94
N ASP A 229 0.69 13.46 26.44
CA ASP A 229 2.10 13.09 26.29
C ASP A 229 2.41 11.71 26.90
N GLN A 230 1.75 11.35 28.00
CA GLN A 230 1.91 10.02 28.62
C GLN A 230 1.33 8.91 27.74
N GLU A 231 0.15 9.09 27.14
CA GLU A 231 -0.43 8.10 26.24
C GLU A 231 0.40 7.92 24.97
N ARG A 232 0.97 9.02 24.45
CA ARG A 232 1.90 9.01 23.32
C ARG A 232 3.19 8.27 23.65
N GLN A 233 3.73 8.47 24.85
CA GLN A 233 4.91 7.74 25.33
C GLN A 233 4.61 6.25 25.51
N ASN A 234 3.46 5.88 26.10
CA ASN A 234 3.07 4.48 26.22
C ASN A 234 2.94 3.79 24.84
N MET A 235 2.37 4.48 23.84
CA MET A 235 2.32 3.96 22.47
C MET A 235 3.72 3.74 21.88
N LEU A 236 4.67 4.64 22.14
CA LEU A 236 6.06 4.48 21.72
C LEU A 236 6.69 3.24 22.38
N ASP A 237 6.50 3.05 23.68
CA ASP A 237 7.00 1.89 24.42
C ASP A 237 6.46 0.57 23.83
N GLU A 238 5.15 0.51 23.56
CA GLU A 238 4.52 -0.66 22.94
C GLU A 238 5.09 -0.96 21.54
N GLU A 239 5.37 0.06 20.73
CA GLU A 239 5.92 -0.11 19.38
C GLU A 239 7.41 -0.46 19.38
N LEU A 240 8.20 0.05 20.33
CA LEU A 240 9.57 -0.36 20.58
C LEU A 240 9.64 -1.84 21.00
N GLU A 241 8.82 -2.24 21.97
CA GLU A 241 8.72 -3.65 22.36
C GLU A 241 8.32 -4.55 21.19
N LEU A 242 7.38 -4.10 20.34
CA LEU A 242 6.93 -4.86 19.19
C LEU A 242 8.07 -5.04 18.18
N ILE A 243 8.83 -3.98 17.88
CA ILE A 243 9.93 -4.08 16.90
C ILE A 243 11.09 -4.89 17.46
N HIS A 244 11.41 -4.80 18.75
CA HIS A 244 12.41 -5.65 19.39
C HIS A 244 12.05 -7.13 19.30
N LYS A 245 10.77 -7.47 19.54
CA LYS A 245 10.28 -8.84 19.37
C LYS A 245 10.35 -9.31 17.92
N ALA A 246 10.19 -8.41 16.95
CA ALA A 246 10.22 -8.75 15.52
C ALA A 246 11.66 -8.89 14.99
N LEU A 247 12.61 -8.13 15.53
CA LEU A 247 14.03 -8.09 15.12
C LEU A 247 14.83 -9.35 15.50
N PHE A 248 14.16 -10.43 15.92
CA PHE A 248 14.78 -11.77 15.93
C PHE A 248 15.24 -12.20 14.51
N ASP A 249 14.66 -11.62 13.45
CA ASP A 249 15.19 -11.71 12.08
C ASP A 249 15.87 -10.37 11.71
N PRO A 250 17.16 -10.19 12.05
CA PRO A 250 17.87 -8.94 11.78
C PRO A 250 18.17 -8.73 10.29
N TYR A 251 17.91 -9.70 9.42
CA TYR A 251 18.15 -9.56 7.98
C TYR A 251 17.00 -8.88 7.24
N ASP A 252 15.83 -8.78 7.87
CA ASP A 252 14.67 -8.14 7.28
C ASP A 252 14.76 -6.61 7.32
N GLN A 253 15.09 -6.03 6.18
CA GLN A 253 15.18 -4.58 5.99
C GLN A 253 13.91 -3.82 6.41
N SER A 254 12.74 -4.46 6.33
CA SER A 254 11.45 -3.81 6.61
C SER A 254 11.34 -3.43 8.08
N LEU A 255 11.90 -4.27 8.96
CA LEU A 255 11.90 -4.07 10.40
C LEU A 255 12.81 -2.89 10.76
N TRP A 256 13.99 -2.83 10.17
CA TRP A 256 14.92 -1.71 10.38
C TRP A 256 14.35 -0.39 9.85
N PHE A 257 13.64 -0.38 8.73
CA PHE A 257 12.96 0.85 8.27
C PHE A 257 11.84 1.29 9.21
N TYR A 258 11.16 0.35 9.88
CA TYR A 258 10.18 0.68 10.92
C TYR A 258 10.88 1.24 12.16
N HIS A 259 11.92 0.57 12.64
CA HIS A 259 12.78 1.03 13.75
C HIS A 259 13.31 2.45 13.51
N GLN A 260 13.87 2.71 12.33
CA GLN A 260 14.33 4.05 11.91
C GLN A 260 13.23 5.10 11.98
N ASN A 261 11.99 4.76 11.66
CA ASN A 261 10.87 5.68 11.81
C ASN A 261 10.54 5.96 13.28
N LEU A 262 10.69 4.97 14.18
CA LEU A 262 10.55 5.19 15.61
C LEU A 262 11.66 6.11 16.14
N MET A 263 12.90 5.95 15.64
CA MET A 263 14.04 6.80 16.04
C MET A 263 13.83 8.29 15.71
N CYS A 264 13.02 8.62 14.70
CA CYS A 264 12.62 10.01 14.42
C CYS A 264 11.95 10.70 15.62
N THR A 265 11.41 9.94 16.57
CA THR A 265 10.82 10.45 17.82
C THR A 265 11.86 11.07 18.74
N PHE A 266 13.12 10.62 18.65
CA PHE A 266 14.23 11.13 19.47
C PHE A 266 15.05 12.21 18.76
N ASP A 267 14.83 12.44 17.46
CA ASP A 267 15.48 13.52 16.71
C ASP A 267 14.82 14.87 17.03
N PRO A 268 15.52 15.83 17.65
CA PRO A 268 14.97 17.15 17.95
C PRO A 268 14.34 17.87 16.74
N ASP A 269 14.86 17.64 15.53
CA ASP A 269 14.36 18.30 14.31
C ASP A 269 13.11 17.63 13.74
N GLN A 270 12.87 16.36 14.08
CA GLN A 270 11.77 15.55 13.53
C GLN A 270 10.70 15.22 14.55
N ALA A 271 11.00 15.32 15.85
CA ALA A 271 10.13 14.92 16.96
C ALA A 271 8.74 15.56 16.86
N ALA A 272 8.64 16.82 16.42
CA ALA A 272 7.38 17.54 16.26
C ALA A 272 6.35 16.86 15.31
N LYS A 273 6.80 15.95 14.44
CA LYS A 273 5.94 15.18 13.49
C LYS A 273 5.88 13.69 13.83
N SER A 274 6.43 13.29 14.97
CA SER A 274 6.51 11.91 15.44
C SER A 274 5.38 11.56 16.41
N MET A 275 5.38 10.34 16.94
CA MET A 275 4.33 9.89 17.86
C MET A 275 4.41 10.55 19.25
N ALA A 276 5.60 10.86 19.75
CA ALA A 276 5.83 11.50 21.06
C ALA A 276 6.66 12.78 20.94
N PRO A 277 6.05 13.91 20.51
CA PRO A 277 6.77 15.15 20.18
C PRO A 277 7.41 15.85 21.39
N ASN A 278 6.86 15.67 22.58
CA ASN A 278 7.19 16.46 23.78
C ASN A 278 8.11 15.74 24.78
N LEU A 279 8.82 14.68 24.35
CA LEU A 279 9.81 14.03 25.19
C LEU A 279 10.89 15.01 25.66
N SER A 280 11.25 14.94 26.95
CA SER A 280 12.36 15.72 27.49
C SER A 280 13.70 15.27 26.90
N LYS A 281 14.74 16.10 27.06
CA LYS A 281 16.08 15.74 26.63
C LYS A 281 16.55 14.46 27.32
N GLU A 282 16.30 14.35 28.63
CA GLU A 282 16.70 13.22 29.46
C GLU A 282 16.00 11.94 29.00
N ALA A 283 14.69 11.99 28.74
CA ALA A 283 13.93 10.85 28.25
C ALA A 283 14.43 10.39 26.87
N ARG A 284 14.71 11.32 25.94
CA ARG A 284 15.29 10.98 24.63
C ARG A 284 16.61 10.23 24.78
N LEU A 285 17.50 10.70 25.66
CA LEU A 285 18.79 10.06 25.90
C LEU A 285 18.64 8.67 26.52
N GLU A 286 17.68 8.49 27.43
CA GLU A 286 17.38 7.18 28.03
C GLU A 286 16.91 6.17 26.98
N TYR A 287 15.96 6.56 26.12
CA TYR A 287 15.53 5.70 25.01
C TYR A 287 16.67 5.38 24.04
N ILE A 288 17.45 6.38 23.62
CA ILE A 288 18.57 6.14 22.71
C ILE A 288 19.60 5.18 23.32
N ALA A 289 19.90 5.31 24.61
CA ALA A 289 20.81 4.40 25.31
C ALA A 289 20.27 2.97 25.36
N ALA A 290 18.99 2.79 25.70
CA ALA A 290 18.34 1.48 25.70
C ALA A 290 18.32 0.83 24.30
N GLU A 291 18.05 1.61 23.26
CA GLU A 291 18.09 1.12 21.88
C GLU A 291 19.50 0.70 21.46
N ARG A 292 20.53 1.46 21.86
CA ARG A 292 21.93 1.08 21.58
C ARG A 292 22.28 -0.25 22.23
N GLU A 293 21.93 -0.45 23.51
CA GLU A 293 22.16 -1.70 24.24
C GLU A 293 21.45 -2.88 23.54
N TYR A 294 20.17 -2.72 23.22
CA TYR A 294 19.41 -3.74 22.49
C TYR A 294 20.05 -4.07 21.11
N ILE A 295 20.47 -3.07 20.34
CA ILE A 295 21.07 -3.33 19.02
C ILE A 295 22.46 -3.98 19.16
N GLU A 296 23.23 -3.65 20.21
CA GLU A 296 24.49 -4.33 20.52
C GLU A 296 24.24 -5.82 20.82
N GLU A 297 23.18 -6.17 21.57
CA GLU A 297 22.75 -7.57 21.79
C GLU A 297 22.40 -8.28 20.46
N VAL A 298 21.59 -7.63 19.60
CA VAL A 298 21.26 -8.18 18.27
C VAL A 298 22.53 -8.42 17.44
N LEU A 299 23.52 -7.55 17.57
CA LEU A 299 24.76 -7.64 16.81
C LEU A 299 25.65 -8.81 17.26
N GLU A 300 25.55 -9.28 18.51
CA GLU A 300 26.30 -10.45 18.99
C GLU A 300 26.08 -11.68 18.10
N ASP A 301 24.82 -11.90 17.71
CA ASP A 301 24.36 -13.03 16.89
C ASP A 301 24.30 -12.73 15.38
N ALA A 302 24.49 -11.47 14.95
CA ALA A 302 24.27 -11.02 13.57
C ALA A 302 25.40 -10.15 13.00
N GLN A 303 26.66 -10.52 13.27
CA GLN A 303 27.85 -9.75 12.88
C GLN A 303 28.05 -9.63 11.35
N ASP A 304 27.47 -10.52 10.56
CA ASP A 304 27.45 -10.47 9.09
C ASP A 304 26.24 -9.71 8.53
N CYS A 305 25.32 -9.26 9.40
CA CYS A 305 24.22 -8.40 9.01
C CYS A 305 24.63 -6.92 9.10
N LYS A 306 24.43 -6.17 8.02
CA LYS A 306 24.77 -4.75 7.98
C LYS A 306 23.85 -3.86 8.84
N TRP A 307 22.60 -4.28 9.06
CA TRP A 307 21.57 -3.38 9.59
C TRP A 307 21.79 -2.96 11.05
N PRO A 308 22.20 -3.85 11.98
CA PRO A 308 22.57 -3.45 13.34
C PRO A 308 23.68 -2.39 13.36
N TYR A 309 24.73 -2.54 12.55
CA TYR A 309 25.79 -1.53 12.45
C TYR A 309 25.26 -0.17 11.98
N GLN A 310 24.36 -0.16 10.99
CA GLN A 310 23.75 1.09 10.53
C GLN A 310 22.90 1.72 11.64
N ALA A 311 22.10 0.93 12.36
CA ALA A 311 21.26 1.42 13.45
C ALA A 311 22.10 1.96 14.62
N LEU A 312 23.20 1.30 14.99
CA LEU A 312 24.13 1.81 16.02
C LEU A 312 24.75 3.16 15.65
N ILE A 313 25.16 3.32 14.39
CA ILE A 313 25.64 4.62 13.89
C ILE A 313 24.53 5.66 14.02
N GLU A 314 23.33 5.37 13.56
CA GLU A 314 22.19 6.30 13.59
C GLU A 314 21.84 6.71 15.04
N CYS A 315 21.72 5.76 15.97
CA CYS A 315 21.47 6.04 17.39
C CYS A 315 22.59 6.86 18.03
N THR A 316 23.85 6.55 17.71
CA THR A 316 25.01 7.26 18.28
C THR A 316 25.08 8.71 17.78
N LEU A 317 24.81 8.94 16.50
CA LEU A 317 24.74 10.29 15.94
C LEU A 317 23.54 11.07 16.49
N LEU A 318 22.42 10.38 16.71
CA LEU A 318 21.23 10.95 17.33
C LEU A 318 21.48 11.38 18.77
N GLU A 319 22.18 10.58 19.58
CA GLU A 319 22.63 10.96 20.93
C GLU A 319 23.50 12.21 20.87
N GLY A 320 24.48 12.23 19.94
CA GLY A 320 25.36 13.38 19.72
C GLY A 320 24.58 14.65 19.37
N LYS A 321 23.53 14.52 18.55
CA LYS A 321 22.62 15.62 18.19
C LYS A 321 21.84 16.15 19.38
N VAL A 322 21.23 15.26 20.17
CA VAL A 322 20.48 15.63 21.39
C VAL A 322 21.39 16.31 22.42
N ASN A 323 22.66 15.90 22.48
CA ASN A 323 23.67 16.51 23.34
C ASN A 323 24.36 17.76 22.75
N SER A 324 24.13 18.06 21.47
CA SER A 324 24.91 19.05 20.69
C SER A 324 26.42 18.81 20.74
N CYS A 325 26.84 17.56 20.98
CA CYS A 325 28.23 17.14 21.09
C CYS A 325 28.32 15.62 20.95
N LEU A 326 29.18 15.15 20.03
CA LEU A 326 29.53 13.73 19.93
C LEU A 326 30.79 13.45 20.76
N LYS A 327 30.74 12.44 21.63
CA LYS A 327 31.90 12.02 22.42
C LYS A 327 32.98 11.43 21.50
N GLU A 328 34.25 11.63 21.86
CA GLU A 328 35.37 11.14 21.04
C GLU A 328 35.36 9.61 20.90
N GLU A 329 35.05 8.89 21.99
CA GLU A 329 34.91 7.43 22.01
C GLU A 329 33.81 6.92 21.06
N ASP A 330 32.67 7.59 21.02
CA ASP A 330 31.56 7.29 20.11
C ASP A 330 31.96 7.58 18.66
N GLY A 331 32.70 8.65 18.41
CA GLY A 331 33.25 8.97 17.10
C GLY A 331 34.23 7.91 16.57
N VAL A 332 35.01 7.28 17.46
CA VAL A 332 35.87 6.13 17.11
C VAL A 332 35.02 4.92 16.74
N LYS A 333 34.04 4.54 17.58
CA LYS A 333 33.13 3.42 17.32
C LYS A 333 32.38 3.57 16.00
N VAL A 334 31.84 4.77 15.71
CA VAL A 334 31.14 5.05 14.44
C VAL A 334 32.04 4.82 13.23
N LYS A 335 33.31 5.23 13.29
CA LYS A 335 34.26 4.96 12.21
C LYS A 335 34.52 3.47 12.03
N GLU A 336 34.67 2.72 13.12
CA GLU A 336 34.85 1.26 13.07
C GLU A 336 33.64 0.58 12.40
N TRP A 337 32.42 0.91 12.84
CA TRP A 337 31.20 0.39 12.23
C TRP A 337 31.05 0.78 10.75
N LEU A 338 31.44 2.00 10.35
CA LEU A 338 31.45 2.41 8.95
C LEU A 338 32.41 1.57 8.10
N GLN A 339 33.57 1.19 8.63
CA GLN A 339 34.50 0.29 7.92
C GLN A 339 33.90 -1.11 7.76
N THR A 340 33.21 -1.61 8.78
CA THR A 340 32.45 -2.86 8.69
C THR A 340 31.35 -2.77 7.62
N LEU A 341 30.56 -1.70 7.60
CA LEU A 341 29.51 -1.48 6.57
C LEU A 341 30.05 -1.43 5.14
N LYS A 342 31.24 -0.85 4.93
CA LYS A 342 31.89 -0.84 3.60
C LYS A 342 32.26 -2.24 3.12
N THR A 343 32.46 -3.17 4.05
CA THR A 343 32.75 -4.58 3.76
C THR A 343 31.45 -5.36 3.53
N LEU A 344 30.44 -5.16 4.39
CA LEU A 344 29.16 -5.88 4.32
C LEU A 344 28.21 -5.38 3.20
N ASP A 345 28.31 -4.11 2.78
CA ASP A 345 27.45 -3.52 1.73
C ASP A 345 28.30 -2.81 0.66
N PRO A 346 29.08 -3.55 -0.15
CA PRO A 346 30.00 -2.98 -1.12
C PRO A 346 29.29 -2.17 -2.21
N LEU A 347 28.03 -2.50 -2.54
CA LEU A 347 27.21 -1.77 -3.50
C LEU A 347 26.88 -0.34 -3.04
N ARG A 348 26.90 -0.08 -1.73
CA ARG A 348 26.66 1.26 -1.14
C ARG A 348 27.92 1.86 -0.53
N LYS A 349 29.12 1.35 -0.84
CA LYS A 349 30.40 1.88 -0.33
C LYS A 349 30.55 3.40 -0.49
N GLY A 350 30.04 3.97 -1.59
CA GLY A 350 30.01 5.43 -1.81
C GLY A 350 29.28 6.17 -0.69
N ARG A 351 28.07 5.73 -0.33
CA ARG A 351 27.27 6.31 0.77
C ARG A 351 28.03 6.31 2.09
N TRP A 352 28.71 5.21 2.42
CA TRP A 352 29.45 5.09 3.69
C TRP A 352 30.72 5.96 3.72
N ASN A 353 31.37 6.14 2.57
CA ASN A 353 32.49 7.08 2.45
C ASN A 353 32.02 8.53 2.62
N ASP A 354 30.89 8.90 2.01
CA ASP A 354 30.32 10.25 2.14
C ASP A 354 29.98 10.55 3.61
N MET A 355 29.38 9.57 4.31
CA MET A 355 29.07 9.68 5.74
C MET A 355 30.33 9.85 6.60
N GLU A 356 31.39 9.07 6.34
CA GLU A 356 32.67 9.20 7.04
C GLU A 356 33.32 10.57 6.82
N GLN A 357 33.25 11.10 5.60
CA GLN A 357 33.78 12.43 5.26
C GLN A 357 33.03 13.55 6.00
N GLN A 358 31.70 13.46 6.07
CA GLN A 358 30.88 14.42 6.83
C GLN A 358 31.29 14.44 8.32
N LEU A 359 31.53 13.26 8.92
CA LEU A 359 31.96 13.15 10.31
C LEU A 359 33.39 13.68 10.53
N ALA A 360 34.29 13.51 9.56
CA ALA A 360 35.66 14.01 9.64
C ALA A 360 35.76 15.55 9.54
N SER A 361 34.76 16.19 8.93
CA SER A 361 34.82 17.61 8.57
C SER A 361 34.47 18.57 9.71
N ASN A 362 33.84 18.13 10.82
CA ASN A 362 33.68 18.91 12.05
C ASN A 362 32.84 18.17 13.11
N TRP A 363 33.41 17.22 13.86
CA TRP A 363 32.67 16.45 14.88
C TRP A 363 31.99 17.30 16.00
N ARG A 364 32.39 18.56 16.17
CA ARG A 364 31.85 19.51 17.16
C ARG A 364 30.74 20.43 16.64
N ASP A 365 30.62 20.60 15.32
CA ASP A 365 29.72 21.61 14.71
C ASP A 365 28.69 20.97 13.74
N ILE A 366 28.43 19.65 13.85
CA ILE A 366 27.51 18.92 12.95
C ILE A 366 26.03 19.30 13.19
N TRP A 367 25.71 19.85 14.36
CA TRP A 367 24.34 19.95 14.87
C TRP A 367 23.93 21.39 15.17
#